data_AF-A0A8K1FPS3-F1
#
_entry.id   AF-A0A8K1FPS3-F1
#
_cell.length_a   1.000
_cell.length_b   1.000
_cell.length_c   1.000
_cell.angle_alpha   90.00
_cell.angle_beta   90.00
_cell.angle_gamma   90.00
#
_symmetry.space_group_name_H-M   'P 1'
#
loop_
_entity.id
_entity.type
_entity.pdbx_description
1 polymer ?
#
loop_
_entity_poly.entity_id
_entity_poly.type
_entity_poly.pdbx_seq_one_letter_code
_entity_poly.pdbx_strand_id
1 'polypeptide(L)'
;MPALASSLHQKTLVLRQQNKLIAYLGGIDLTSDRWDTVRHDQSKLREQAKIKRMFDSWIDGHYRIEGPATLDIGNDFLQRWNSDYKPLEGIVGDVVRKFKNPDYAKLPHYTSKGELDLTTTGNQSVQITRTFSCKYPNYKEFAPKGENSILQARIKAIKMTKNFIYIEDQYFILVPELLEALLEVLPRIQRLIVVAQRVLREVKPTGYENKIVIIDDVYLSLGSANWNRRSMTSDAEINADVVDSELVTSPEGLQVGKVIRDFRVAKFAEMFGVSVDEVAPMPLIDAANAFDAAAESPSSIIERIEVRERSSFAAFNDVVRQKVDPDGKCGN
;
A
#
# COMPACT_ATOMS: atom_id res chain seq x y z
N MET A 1 4.06 10.94 17.62
CA MET A 1 3.03 10.12 16.97
C MET A 1 1.69 10.32 17.68
N PRO A 2 0.53 10.19 16.99
CA PRO A 2 -0.80 10.46 17.55
C PRO A 2 -1.26 9.42 18.59
N ALA A 3 -0.67 8.21 18.59
CA ALA A 3 -0.87 7.18 19.60
C ALA A 3 0.44 6.43 19.88
N LEU A 4 0.50 5.70 21.00
CA LEU A 4 1.70 4.93 21.41
C LEU A 4 2.10 3.87 20.37
N ALA A 5 1.12 3.22 19.76
CA ALA A 5 1.33 2.19 18.73
C ALA A 5 1.48 2.77 17.32
N SER A 6 1.37 4.09 17.14
CA SER A 6 1.48 4.71 15.82
C SER A 6 2.91 4.81 15.32
N SER A 7 3.08 4.71 14.01
CA SER A 7 4.39 4.74 13.33
C SER A 7 4.42 5.67 12.12
N LEU A 8 5.63 6.05 11.75
CA LEU A 8 5.91 6.62 10.44
C LEU A 8 6.03 5.45 9.48
N HIS A 9 5.01 5.21 8.65
CA HIS A 9 4.86 3.94 7.95
C HIS A 9 5.08 4.02 6.44
N GLN A 10 5.31 5.23 5.92
CA GLN A 10 5.71 5.51 4.53
C GLN A 10 7.07 4.88 4.19
N LYS A 11 7.12 4.11 3.10
CA LYS A 11 8.37 3.65 2.49
C LYS A 11 8.59 4.37 1.17
N THR A 12 9.54 5.30 1.16
CA THR A 12 9.88 6.07 -0.03
C THR A 12 11.39 6.22 -0.19
N LEU A 13 11.85 6.30 -1.43
CA LEU A 13 13.22 6.66 -1.79
C LEU A 13 13.16 7.67 -2.93
N VAL A 14 13.84 8.81 -2.78
CA VAL A 14 13.91 9.86 -3.81
C VAL A 14 15.36 10.08 -4.20
N LEU A 15 15.66 9.90 -5.48
CA LEU A 15 16.99 10.01 -6.06
C LEU A 15 17.00 11.13 -7.09
N ARG A 16 17.99 12.01 -7.01
CA ARG A 16 18.29 12.97 -8.07
C ARG A 16 19.49 12.49 -8.87
N GLN A 17 19.26 12.18 -10.14
CA GLN A 17 20.30 11.84 -11.10
C GLN A 17 20.42 12.98 -12.11
N GLN A 18 21.49 13.78 -12.01
CA GLN A 18 21.64 15.02 -12.77
C GLN A 18 20.43 15.96 -12.53
N ASN A 19 19.65 16.23 -13.57
CA ASN A 19 18.43 17.02 -13.52
C ASN A 19 17.14 16.17 -13.44
N LYS A 20 17.23 14.84 -13.39
CA LYS A 20 16.05 13.97 -13.25
C LYS A 20 15.82 13.59 -11.79
N LEU A 21 14.55 13.59 -11.40
CA LEU A 21 14.09 13.08 -10.11
C LEU A 21 13.40 11.73 -10.33
N ILE A 22 13.82 10.72 -9.58
CA ILE A 22 13.26 9.37 -9.62
C ILE A 22 12.81 9.04 -8.21
N ALA A 23 11.57 8.59 -8.05
CA ALA A 23 11.02 8.22 -6.76
C ALA A 23 10.58 6.76 -6.73
N TYR A 24 10.71 6.13 -5.58
CA TYR A 24 10.19 4.81 -5.28
C TYR A 24 9.22 4.94 -4.11
N LEU A 25 8.06 4.27 -4.21
CA LEU A 25 6.98 4.33 -3.23
C LEU A 25 6.25 2.97 -3.19
N GLY A 26 5.97 2.43 -2.02
CA GLY A 26 5.22 1.18 -1.88
C GLY A 26 5.21 0.59 -0.48
N GLY A 27 5.04 -0.73 -0.40
CA GLY A 27 5.03 -1.50 0.86
C GLY A 27 6.42 -1.97 1.31
N ILE A 28 7.39 -2.06 0.39
CA ILE A 28 8.72 -2.62 0.67
C ILE A 28 9.62 -1.65 1.45
N ASP A 29 10.01 -2.05 2.66
CA ASP A 29 11.09 -1.42 3.44
C ASP A 29 12.49 -1.86 2.96
N LEU A 30 13.46 -0.95 3.02
CA LEU A 30 14.88 -1.28 2.82
C LEU A 30 15.46 -1.94 4.08
N THR A 31 15.17 -3.23 4.23
CA THR A 31 15.62 -4.07 5.36
C THR A 31 16.08 -5.44 4.87
N SER A 32 16.71 -6.22 5.74
CA SER A 32 17.42 -7.45 5.37
C SER A 32 16.52 -8.60 4.94
N ASP A 33 15.25 -8.64 5.33
CA ASP A 33 14.36 -9.80 5.16
C ASP A 33 13.25 -9.60 4.13
N ARG A 34 13.25 -8.50 3.36
CA ARG A 34 12.21 -8.16 2.36
C ARG A 34 12.52 -8.63 0.93
N TRP A 35 13.76 -9.02 0.64
CA TRP A 35 14.15 -9.42 -0.71
C TRP A 35 13.58 -10.80 -1.09
N ASP A 36 12.90 -10.87 -2.24
CA ASP A 36 12.36 -12.08 -2.84
C ASP A 36 12.17 -11.90 -4.37
N THR A 37 11.66 -12.93 -5.04
CA THR A 37 11.21 -12.90 -6.44
C THR A 37 9.78 -13.45 -6.54
N VAL A 38 9.12 -13.26 -7.69
CA VAL A 38 7.78 -13.81 -7.98
C VAL A 38 7.69 -15.34 -7.89
N ARG A 39 8.81 -16.05 -7.81
CA ARG A 39 8.85 -17.52 -7.62
C ARG A 39 8.85 -17.93 -6.15
N HIS A 40 9.09 -17.01 -5.22
CA HIS A 40 9.12 -17.26 -3.77
C HIS A 40 10.05 -18.42 -3.33
N ASP A 41 11.11 -18.68 -4.10
CA ASP A 41 12.06 -19.79 -3.97
C ASP A 41 13.40 -19.38 -3.33
N GLN A 42 13.44 -18.20 -2.69
CA GLN A 42 14.66 -17.55 -2.23
C GLN A 42 15.12 -17.92 -0.81
N SER A 43 14.43 -18.85 -0.15
CA SER A 43 14.71 -19.29 1.23
C SER A 43 16.16 -19.72 1.44
N LYS A 44 16.70 -20.57 0.55
CA LYS A 44 18.08 -21.07 0.62
C LYS A 44 19.11 -19.96 0.44
N LEU A 45 18.88 -19.04 -0.50
CA LEU A 45 19.80 -17.91 -0.71
C LEU A 45 19.82 -16.99 0.52
N ARG A 46 18.65 -16.72 1.11
CA ARG A 46 18.53 -15.90 2.33
C ARG A 46 19.22 -16.56 3.52
N GLU A 47 19.13 -17.89 3.64
CA GLU A 47 19.85 -18.66 4.65
C GLU A 47 21.38 -18.59 4.45
N GLN A 48 21.87 -18.80 3.23
CA GLN A 48 23.30 -18.68 2.91
C GLN A 48 23.84 -17.27 3.20
N ALA A 49 23.04 -16.24 2.92
CA ALA A 49 23.34 -14.84 3.25
C ALA A 49 23.23 -14.51 4.74
N LYS A 50 22.88 -15.49 5.61
CA LYS A 50 22.70 -15.33 7.06
C LYS A 50 21.65 -14.27 7.42
N ILE A 51 20.64 -14.11 6.57
CA ILE A 51 19.51 -13.21 6.84
C ILE A 51 18.63 -13.85 7.91
N LYS A 52 18.49 -13.17 9.06
CA LYS A 52 17.50 -13.55 10.07
C LYS A 52 16.11 -13.28 9.49
N ARG A 53 15.40 -14.35 9.14
CA ARG A 53 14.10 -14.29 8.48
C ARG A 53 12.98 -14.73 9.42
N MET A 54 11.84 -14.04 9.35
CA MET A 54 10.60 -14.47 10.00
C MET A 54 9.77 -15.39 9.11
N PHE A 55 9.95 -15.27 7.79
CA PHE A 55 9.21 -15.99 6.76
C PHE A 55 10.17 -16.52 5.68
N ASP A 56 9.81 -17.61 5.02
CA ASP A 56 10.55 -18.21 3.91
C ASP A 56 10.53 -17.37 2.63
N SER A 57 9.42 -16.67 2.38
CA SER A 57 9.19 -15.79 1.24
C SER A 57 8.54 -14.45 1.65
N TRP A 58 8.48 -13.50 0.72
CA TRP A 58 7.92 -12.17 0.91
C TRP A 58 7.16 -11.70 -0.35
N ILE A 59 5.90 -11.30 -0.19
CA ILE A 59 5.06 -10.76 -1.27
C ILE A 59 4.71 -9.31 -0.96
N ASP A 60 5.02 -8.42 -1.90
CA ASP A 60 4.80 -6.98 -1.76
C ASP A 60 4.85 -6.27 -3.13
N GLY A 61 4.50 -4.98 -3.15
CA GLY A 61 4.45 -4.12 -4.32
C GLY A 61 5.14 -2.78 -4.09
N HIS A 62 5.73 -2.25 -5.16
CA HIS A 62 6.43 -0.96 -5.14
C HIS A 62 6.40 -0.32 -6.54
N TYR A 63 6.25 1.01 -6.59
CA TYR A 63 6.40 1.77 -7.82
C TYR A 63 7.82 2.30 -7.98
N ARG A 64 8.22 2.46 -9.24
CA ARG A 64 9.24 3.43 -9.66
C ARG A 64 8.53 4.50 -10.47
N ILE A 65 8.66 5.76 -10.05
CA ILE A 65 7.94 6.90 -10.60
C ILE A 65 8.96 7.89 -11.16
N GLU A 66 8.67 8.37 -12.37
CA GLU A 66 9.35 9.49 -13.03
C GLU A 66 8.30 10.54 -13.42
N GLY A 67 8.76 11.76 -13.67
CA GLY A 67 7.89 12.87 -14.06
C GLY A 67 7.31 13.64 -12.88
N PRO A 68 6.25 14.44 -13.09
CA PRO A 68 5.81 15.46 -12.13
C PRO A 68 5.43 14.93 -10.74
N ALA A 69 4.88 13.72 -10.64
CA ALA A 69 4.48 13.12 -9.36
C ALA A 69 5.67 12.87 -8.40
N THR A 70 6.91 12.82 -8.92
CA THR A 70 8.11 12.72 -8.08
C THR A 70 8.32 13.96 -7.21
N LEU A 71 7.82 15.13 -7.64
CA LEU A 71 7.87 16.35 -6.84
C LEU A 71 7.06 16.19 -5.56
N ASP A 72 5.88 15.57 -5.62
CA ASP A 72 4.99 15.38 -4.48
C ASP A 72 5.61 14.41 -3.46
N ILE A 73 6.23 13.32 -3.94
CA ILE A 73 6.92 12.34 -3.09
C ILE A 73 8.15 12.98 -2.42
N GLY A 74 8.95 13.73 -3.19
CA GLY A 74 10.10 14.45 -2.66
C GLY A 74 9.69 15.51 -1.64
N ASN A 75 8.61 16.26 -1.93
CA ASN A 75 8.11 17.28 -1.02
C ASN A 75 7.48 16.71 0.25
N ASP A 76 6.87 15.52 0.21
CA ASP A 76 6.42 14.81 1.42
C ASP A 76 7.57 14.54 2.39
N PHE A 77 8.72 14.07 1.87
CA PHE A 77 9.93 13.92 2.68
C PHE A 77 10.41 15.27 3.21
N LEU A 78 10.52 16.28 2.33
CA LEU A 78 11.03 17.60 2.69
C LEU A 78 10.16 18.31 3.72
N GLN A 79 8.83 18.14 3.70
CA GLN A 79 7.92 18.69 4.69
C GLN A 79 8.25 18.20 6.11
N ARG A 80 8.59 16.91 6.25
CA ARG A 80 9.02 16.35 7.54
C ARG A 80 10.46 16.71 7.89
N TRP A 81 11.37 16.70 6.92
CA TRP A 81 12.76 17.10 7.12
C TRP A 81 12.87 18.57 7.57
N ASN A 82 12.09 19.47 6.97
CA ASN A 82 12.09 20.90 7.25
C ASN A 82 11.24 21.30 8.46
N SER A 83 10.61 20.34 9.15
CA SER A 83 9.74 20.63 10.29
C SER A 83 10.54 21.25 11.43
N ASP A 84 9.93 22.21 12.12
CA ASP A 84 10.52 22.82 13.32
C ASP A 84 10.53 21.84 14.51
N TYR A 85 9.79 20.75 14.41
CA TYR A 85 9.71 19.68 15.41
C TYR A 85 10.68 18.55 15.08
N LYS A 86 11.73 18.36 15.90
CA LYS A 86 12.70 17.30 15.64
C LYS A 86 12.20 15.94 16.13
N PRO A 87 12.63 14.83 15.52
CA PRO A 87 12.24 13.50 15.98
C PRO A 87 12.87 13.20 17.34
N LEU A 88 12.24 12.33 18.14
CA LEU A 88 12.79 11.87 19.42
C LEU A 88 13.22 13.05 20.33
N GLU A 89 12.39 14.06 20.50
CA GLU A 89 12.57 15.11 21.52
C GLU A 89 11.73 14.81 22.78
N GLY A 90 12.10 15.39 23.92
CA GLY A 90 11.42 15.20 25.20
C GLY A 90 11.84 13.91 25.92
N ILE A 91 11.03 13.44 26.87
CA ILE A 91 11.41 12.36 27.81
C ILE A 91 11.98 11.12 27.11
N VAL A 92 11.35 10.66 26.03
CA VAL A 92 11.79 9.46 25.32
C VAL A 92 13.15 9.67 24.64
N GLY A 93 13.38 10.85 24.07
CA GLY A 93 14.63 11.19 23.39
C GLY A 93 15.76 11.54 24.34
N ASP A 94 15.52 12.57 25.15
CA ASP A 94 16.53 13.23 25.97
C ASP A 94 16.90 12.37 27.19
N VAL A 95 15.92 11.73 27.80
CA VAL A 95 16.10 11.00 29.07
C VAL A 95 16.30 9.51 28.83
N VAL A 96 15.41 8.87 28.07
CA VAL A 96 15.43 7.40 27.88
C VAL A 96 16.49 6.99 26.87
N ARG A 97 16.50 7.60 25.68
CA ARG A 97 17.43 7.23 24.61
C ARG A 97 18.74 8.03 24.61
N LYS A 98 18.81 9.13 25.36
CA LYS A 98 19.94 10.08 25.39
C LYS A 98 20.41 10.45 23.98
N PHE A 99 19.46 10.61 23.07
CA PHE A 99 19.72 10.90 21.66
C PHE A 99 19.61 12.39 21.42
N LYS A 100 20.67 12.99 20.88
CA LYS A 100 20.66 14.40 20.46
C LYS A 100 20.58 14.45 18.94
N ASN A 101 19.55 15.12 18.41
CA ASN A 101 19.45 15.36 16.99
C ASN A 101 20.65 16.18 16.49
N PRO A 102 21.33 15.75 15.42
CA PRO A 102 22.38 16.55 14.80
C PRO A 102 21.79 17.83 14.21
N ASP A 103 22.65 18.83 14.02
CA ASP A 103 22.26 20.02 13.29
C ASP A 103 22.05 19.67 11.81
N TYR A 104 21.03 20.27 11.22
CA TYR A 104 20.70 20.12 9.80
C TYR A 104 20.13 21.43 9.26
N ALA A 105 20.25 21.63 7.95
CA ALA A 105 19.68 22.78 7.26
C ALA A 105 18.33 22.41 6.62
N LYS A 106 17.42 23.39 6.56
CA LYS A 106 16.22 23.27 5.73
C LYS A 106 16.64 23.22 4.26
N LEU A 107 15.99 22.35 3.50
CA LEU A 107 16.23 22.13 2.08
C LEU A 107 15.11 22.79 1.25
N PRO A 108 15.42 23.34 0.07
CA PRO A 108 14.41 23.95 -0.79
C PRO A 108 13.43 22.90 -1.30
N HIS A 109 12.15 23.27 -1.42
CA HIS A 109 11.12 22.41 -2.00
C HIS A 109 11.37 22.15 -3.48
N TYR A 110 11.02 20.95 -3.92
CA TYR A 110 11.00 20.62 -5.34
C TYR A 110 9.83 21.35 -6.01
N THR A 111 10.08 21.89 -7.20
CA THR A 111 9.09 22.65 -7.98
C THR A 111 9.23 22.32 -9.46
N SER A 112 8.13 22.47 -10.20
CA SER A 112 8.14 22.38 -11.66
C SER A 112 8.83 23.56 -12.33
N LYS A 113 9.05 24.65 -11.59
CA LYS A 113 9.78 25.84 -12.04
C LYS A 113 11.25 25.72 -11.65
N GLY A 114 12.04 24.98 -12.41
CA GLY A 114 13.45 24.81 -12.12
C GLY A 114 14.19 24.00 -13.19
N GLU A 115 15.41 23.60 -12.86
CA GLU A 115 16.27 22.82 -13.75
C GLU A 115 15.85 21.35 -13.87
N LEU A 116 14.87 20.89 -13.06
CA LEU A 116 14.45 19.51 -13.08
C LEU A 116 13.77 19.15 -14.41
N ASP A 117 14.28 18.12 -15.06
CA ASP A 117 13.64 17.48 -16.21
C ASP A 117 12.54 16.54 -15.68
N LEU A 118 11.30 16.98 -15.86
CA LEU A 118 10.09 16.24 -15.50
C LEU A 118 9.42 15.61 -16.73
N THR A 119 10.09 15.61 -17.88
CA THR A 119 9.56 14.96 -19.08
C THR A 119 9.45 13.46 -18.84
N THR A 120 8.34 12.88 -19.29
CA THR A 120 8.07 11.45 -19.20
C THR A 120 7.46 10.99 -20.52
N THR A 121 7.72 9.74 -20.86
CA THR A 121 7.07 9.04 -22.00
C THR A 121 5.86 8.23 -21.56
N GLY A 122 5.57 8.19 -20.25
CA GLY A 122 4.44 7.45 -19.70
C GLY A 122 3.10 8.13 -19.97
N ASN A 123 2.06 7.32 -20.17
CA ASN A 123 0.68 7.75 -20.41
C ASN A 123 -0.16 7.74 -19.13
N GLN A 124 0.48 7.64 -17.96
CA GLN A 124 -0.19 7.46 -16.68
C GLN A 124 -0.44 8.79 -15.98
N SER A 125 -1.66 9.00 -15.51
CA SER A 125 -1.98 10.03 -14.53
C SER A 125 -1.74 9.48 -13.14
N VAL A 126 -0.85 10.12 -12.38
CA VAL A 126 -0.46 9.69 -11.04
C VAL A 126 -0.84 10.77 -10.03
N GLN A 127 -1.61 10.39 -9.02
CA GLN A 127 -1.93 11.25 -7.87
C GLN A 127 -1.32 10.64 -6.60
N ILE A 128 -0.53 11.44 -5.88
CA ILE A 128 -0.01 11.03 -4.58
C ILE A 128 -1.06 11.34 -3.50
N THR A 129 -1.36 10.35 -2.67
CA THR A 129 -2.28 10.46 -1.53
C THR A 129 -1.58 10.06 -0.25
N ARG A 130 -2.00 10.64 0.88
CA ARG A 130 -1.32 10.52 2.16
C ARG A 130 -2.29 10.42 3.32
N THR A 131 -1.79 9.86 4.42
CA THR A 131 -2.41 9.98 5.73
C THR A 131 -1.47 10.75 6.64
N PHE A 132 -1.97 11.79 7.29
CA PHE A 132 -1.32 12.46 8.40
C PHE A 132 -2.37 12.73 9.48
N SER A 133 -2.17 12.20 10.68
CA SER A 133 -3.16 12.40 11.74
C SER A 133 -3.25 13.85 12.17
N CYS A 134 -4.47 14.37 12.14
CA CYS A 134 -4.83 15.66 12.72
C CYS A 134 -4.64 15.71 14.26
N LYS A 135 -4.52 14.55 14.93
CA LYS A 135 -4.27 14.45 16.37
C LYS A 135 -2.79 14.64 16.72
N TYR A 136 -1.88 14.61 15.74
CA TYR A 136 -0.46 14.80 15.99
C TYR A 136 -0.10 16.30 15.90
N PRO A 137 0.35 16.94 17.01
CA PRO A 137 0.52 18.39 17.03
C PRO A 137 1.73 18.91 16.24
N ASN A 138 2.59 18.01 15.75
CA ASN A 138 3.87 18.38 15.11
C ASN A 138 3.80 18.33 13.57
N TYR A 139 2.60 18.45 12.99
CA TYR A 139 2.39 18.56 11.54
C TYR A 139 1.81 19.92 11.14
N LYS A 140 1.96 20.96 11.97
CA LYS A 140 1.31 22.27 11.76
C LYS A 140 1.77 22.98 10.49
N GLU A 141 3.00 22.73 10.06
CA GLU A 141 3.63 23.40 8.94
C GLU A 141 3.09 22.90 7.58
N PHE A 142 2.58 21.67 7.51
CA PHE A 142 2.21 21.03 6.23
C PHE A 142 0.90 20.24 6.24
N ALA A 143 0.42 19.77 7.40
CA ALA A 143 -0.87 19.10 7.56
C ALA A 143 -1.56 19.55 8.88
N PRO A 144 -1.83 20.86 9.08
CA PRO A 144 -2.36 21.40 10.34
C PRO A 144 -3.74 20.86 10.71
N LYS A 145 -4.51 20.37 9.74
CA LYS A 145 -5.82 19.72 9.94
C LYS A 145 -5.75 18.21 9.72
N GLY A 146 -4.54 17.66 9.64
CA GLY A 146 -4.29 16.31 9.12
C GLY A 146 -4.57 16.19 7.63
N GLU A 147 -4.40 14.98 7.12
CA GLU A 147 -4.70 14.57 5.76
C GLU A 147 -5.21 13.12 5.79
N ASN A 148 -6.28 12.82 5.07
CA ASN A 148 -6.83 11.47 4.91
C ASN A 148 -7.15 11.18 3.43
N SER A 149 -6.34 11.72 2.53
CA SER A 149 -6.60 11.66 1.08
C SER A 149 -6.60 10.22 0.55
N ILE A 150 -5.86 9.30 1.19
CA ILE A 150 -5.91 7.86 0.88
C ILE A 150 -7.31 7.29 1.12
N LEU A 151 -7.92 7.58 2.28
CA LEU A 151 -9.26 7.12 2.62
C LEU A 151 -10.29 7.67 1.62
N GLN A 152 -10.20 8.98 1.32
CA GLN A 152 -11.11 9.64 0.38
C GLN A 152 -10.97 9.09 -1.04
N ALA A 153 -9.74 8.86 -1.51
CA ALA A 153 -9.46 8.28 -2.82
C ALA A 153 -10.03 6.87 -2.92
N ARG A 154 -9.81 6.01 -1.92
CA ARG A 154 -10.38 4.65 -1.88
C ARG A 154 -11.91 4.66 -1.90
N ILE A 155 -12.56 5.48 -1.08
CA ILE A 155 -14.04 5.59 -1.07
C ILE A 155 -14.55 6.01 -2.45
N LYS A 156 -13.94 7.05 -3.04
CA LYS A 156 -14.31 7.53 -4.38
C LYS A 156 -14.14 6.44 -5.42
N ALA A 157 -12.98 5.77 -5.43
CA ALA A 157 -12.67 4.74 -6.41
C ALA A 157 -13.65 3.56 -6.30
N ILE A 158 -13.92 3.07 -5.09
CA ILE A 158 -14.90 1.99 -4.82
C ILE A 158 -16.29 2.37 -5.33
N LYS A 159 -16.77 3.57 -5.00
CA LYS A 159 -18.11 4.02 -5.44
C LYS A 159 -18.23 4.14 -6.96
N MET A 160 -17.12 4.39 -7.66
CA MET A 160 -17.07 4.50 -9.12
C MET A 160 -16.96 3.17 -9.86
N THR A 161 -16.66 2.06 -9.16
CA THR A 161 -16.51 0.72 -9.75
C THR A 161 -17.73 0.34 -10.58
N LYS A 162 -17.55 -0.39 -11.67
CA LYS A 162 -18.61 -0.93 -12.52
C LYS A 162 -18.58 -2.45 -12.65
N ASN A 163 -17.40 -3.08 -12.64
CA ASN A 163 -17.25 -4.51 -12.93
C ASN A 163 -16.63 -5.29 -11.78
N PHE A 164 -15.47 -4.89 -11.27
CA PHE A 164 -14.79 -5.65 -10.22
C PHE A 164 -13.89 -4.79 -9.34
N ILE A 165 -13.62 -5.34 -8.15
CA ILE A 165 -12.63 -4.82 -7.20
C ILE A 165 -11.70 -5.96 -6.84
N TYR A 166 -10.41 -5.71 -6.90
CA TYR A 166 -9.37 -6.61 -6.42
C TYR A 166 -8.53 -5.92 -5.35
N ILE A 167 -8.39 -6.57 -4.20
CA ILE A 167 -7.69 -6.03 -3.03
C ILE A 167 -6.63 -7.03 -2.59
N GLU A 168 -5.39 -6.57 -2.48
CA GLU A 168 -4.33 -7.28 -1.76
C GLU A 168 -3.93 -6.45 -0.56
N ASP A 169 -4.08 -6.99 0.65
CA ASP A 169 -3.70 -6.24 1.85
C ASP A 169 -3.10 -7.12 2.95
N GLN A 170 -2.10 -6.59 3.65
CA GLN A 170 -1.55 -7.19 4.87
C GLN A 170 -2.64 -7.40 5.92
N TYR A 171 -3.58 -6.46 6.01
CA TYR A 171 -4.69 -6.48 6.95
C TYR A 171 -5.99 -6.21 6.21
N PHE A 172 -7.06 -6.92 6.55
CA PHE A 172 -8.41 -6.58 6.06
C PHE A 172 -9.34 -6.40 7.27
N ILE A 173 -9.15 -5.27 7.97
CA ILE A 173 -9.80 -4.95 9.24
C ILE A 173 -10.90 -3.92 9.00
N LEU A 174 -11.94 -3.96 9.84
CA LEU A 174 -13.11 -3.10 9.72
C LEU A 174 -12.78 -1.59 9.72
N VAL A 175 -12.96 -0.96 8.55
CA VAL A 175 -13.05 0.48 8.37
C VAL A 175 -14.49 0.80 7.93
N PRO A 176 -15.33 1.41 8.79
CA PRO A 176 -16.76 1.59 8.50
C PRO A 176 -17.04 2.25 7.15
N GLU A 177 -16.34 3.32 6.80
CA GLU A 177 -16.59 4.04 5.55
C GLU A 177 -16.24 3.22 4.30
N LEU A 178 -15.20 2.38 4.40
CA LEU A 178 -14.85 1.47 3.30
C LEU A 178 -15.84 0.31 3.21
N LEU A 179 -16.32 -0.21 4.34
CA LEU A 179 -17.37 -1.23 4.36
C LEU A 179 -18.67 -0.69 3.72
N GLU A 180 -19.10 0.51 4.12
CA GLU A 180 -20.28 1.17 3.55
C GLU A 180 -20.13 1.38 2.04
N ALA A 181 -18.98 1.87 1.58
CA ALA A 181 -18.70 2.04 0.16
C ALA A 181 -18.73 0.70 -0.60
N LEU A 182 -18.17 -0.38 -0.02
CA LEU A 182 -18.22 -1.71 -0.62
C LEU A 182 -19.66 -2.24 -0.70
N LEU A 183 -20.43 -2.17 0.39
CA LEU A 183 -21.83 -2.62 0.43
C LEU A 183 -22.71 -1.89 -0.57
N GLU A 184 -22.43 -0.61 -0.85
CA GLU A 184 -23.13 0.18 -1.87
C GLU A 184 -22.95 -0.38 -3.29
N VAL A 185 -21.76 -0.92 -3.61
CA VAL A 185 -21.43 -1.36 -4.98
C VAL A 185 -21.52 -2.87 -5.19
N LEU A 186 -21.44 -3.67 -4.13
CA LEU A 186 -21.52 -5.13 -4.19
C LEU A 186 -22.75 -5.67 -4.96
N PRO A 187 -23.96 -5.09 -4.87
CA PRO A 187 -25.12 -5.59 -5.60
C PRO A 187 -25.04 -5.46 -7.13
N ARG A 188 -24.11 -4.64 -7.65
CA ARG A 188 -24.04 -4.25 -9.06
C ARG A 188 -22.73 -4.62 -9.75
N ILE A 189 -21.70 -5.00 -9.01
CA ILE A 189 -20.42 -5.46 -9.57
C ILE A 189 -20.43 -6.99 -9.72
N GLN A 190 -19.59 -7.51 -10.62
CA GLN A 190 -19.50 -8.94 -10.91
C GLN A 190 -18.68 -9.70 -9.85
N ARG A 191 -17.65 -9.06 -9.27
CA ARG A 191 -16.80 -9.70 -8.25
C ARG A 191 -16.10 -8.69 -7.35
N LEU A 192 -16.01 -9.04 -6.07
CA LEU A 192 -15.00 -8.53 -5.14
C LEU A 192 -14.04 -9.69 -4.82
N ILE A 193 -12.74 -9.48 -5.03
CA ILE A 193 -11.68 -10.43 -4.69
C ILE A 193 -10.81 -9.78 -3.62
N VAL A 194 -10.60 -10.49 -2.50
CA VAL A 194 -9.76 -10.02 -1.41
C VAL A 194 -8.74 -11.10 -1.09
N VAL A 195 -7.47 -10.76 -1.22
CA VAL A 195 -6.34 -11.60 -0.82
C VAL A 195 -5.64 -10.91 0.35
N ALA A 196 -5.74 -11.53 1.52
CA ALA A 196 -5.21 -10.97 2.75
C ALA A 196 -4.35 -11.99 3.50
N GLN A 197 -3.44 -11.50 4.34
CA GLN A 197 -2.62 -12.38 5.15
C GLN A 197 -3.48 -13.16 6.16
N ARG A 198 -3.26 -14.48 6.25
CA ARG A 198 -3.90 -15.33 7.26
C ARG A 198 -3.55 -14.88 8.69
N VAL A 199 -4.57 -14.76 9.53
CA VAL A 199 -4.48 -14.21 10.91
C VAL A 199 -3.95 -15.22 11.95
N LEU A 200 -3.35 -16.34 11.53
CA LEU A 200 -2.95 -17.39 12.48
C LEU A 200 -1.56 -17.20 13.08
N ARG A 201 -1.45 -17.62 14.34
CA ARG A 201 -0.19 -17.79 15.10
C ARG A 201 0.59 -19.06 14.73
N GLU A 202 0.14 -19.80 13.72
CA GLU A 202 0.88 -20.94 13.19
C GLU A 202 2.12 -20.44 12.42
N VAL A 203 3.13 -21.30 12.30
CA VAL A 203 4.38 -20.98 11.60
C VAL A 203 4.02 -20.52 10.18
N LYS A 204 4.30 -19.25 9.91
CA LYS A 204 4.00 -18.61 8.63
C LYS A 204 5.17 -18.87 7.67
N PRO A 205 4.98 -19.56 6.54
CA PRO A 205 6.02 -19.67 5.54
C PRO A 205 6.20 -18.37 4.75
N THR A 206 5.18 -17.50 4.66
CA THR A 206 5.21 -16.33 3.77
C THR A 206 4.89 -15.02 4.50
N GLY A 207 5.73 -14.01 4.30
CA GLY A 207 5.47 -12.62 4.65
C GLY A 207 4.63 -11.95 3.56
N TYR A 208 3.62 -11.17 3.95
CA TYR A 208 2.71 -10.54 3.01
C TYR A 208 2.44 -9.12 3.45
N GLU A 209 2.99 -8.14 2.72
CA GLU A 209 2.87 -6.72 3.04
C GLU A 209 2.35 -5.86 1.86
N ASN A 210 1.70 -6.48 0.88
CA ASN A 210 0.97 -5.73 -0.15
C ASN A 210 -0.08 -4.78 0.45
N LYS A 211 -0.30 -3.64 -0.21
CA LYS A 211 -1.40 -2.69 0.03
C LYS A 211 -1.94 -2.16 -1.31
N ILE A 212 -2.57 -3.05 -2.08
CA ILE A 212 -2.99 -2.82 -3.46
C ILE A 212 -4.52 -2.81 -3.55
N VAL A 213 -5.05 -1.88 -4.34
CA VAL A 213 -6.45 -1.88 -4.78
C VAL A 213 -6.49 -1.66 -6.28
N ILE A 214 -7.10 -2.60 -7.02
CA ILE A 214 -7.36 -2.49 -8.46
C ILE A 214 -8.87 -2.43 -8.69
N ILE A 215 -9.29 -1.52 -9.55
CA ILE A 215 -10.69 -1.35 -9.93
C ILE A 215 -10.80 -1.32 -11.45
N ASP A 216 -11.63 -2.21 -11.99
CA ASP A 216 -12.01 -2.30 -13.40
C ASP A 216 -10.85 -2.32 -14.42
N ASP A 217 -9.64 -2.71 -14.00
CA ASP A 217 -8.40 -2.57 -14.78
C ASP A 217 -8.14 -1.12 -15.28
N VAL A 218 -8.70 -0.10 -14.61
CA VAL A 218 -8.53 1.33 -14.96
C VAL A 218 -7.96 2.19 -13.83
N TYR A 219 -7.99 1.68 -12.60
CA TYR A 219 -7.44 2.34 -11.42
C TYR A 219 -6.60 1.37 -10.60
N LEU A 220 -5.40 1.81 -10.19
CA LEU A 220 -4.50 1.09 -9.30
C LEU A 220 -4.05 2.02 -8.17
N SER A 221 -4.39 1.68 -6.93
CA SER A 221 -3.79 2.27 -5.73
C SER A 221 -2.76 1.31 -5.17
N LEU A 222 -1.54 1.79 -4.92
CA LEU A 222 -0.49 1.03 -4.23
C LEU A 222 0.32 1.99 -3.37
N GLY A 223 0.68 1.56 -2.17
CA GLY A 223 1.50 2.34 -1.26
C GLY A 223 1.78 1.63 0.05
N SER A 224 1.82 2.39 1.14
CA SER A 224 2.11 1.89 2.49
C SER A 224 0.85 1.65 3.34
N ALA A 225 -0.31 2.17 2.93
CA ALA A 225 -1.51 2.20 3.76
C ALA A 225 -2.31 0.88 3.76
N ASN A 226 -2.33 0.20 4.90
CA ASN A 226 -3.10 -1.03 5.09
C ASN A 226 -4.62 -0.76 5.15
N TRP A 227 -5.44 -1.79 4.94
CA TRP A 227 -6.89 -1.72 5.10
C TRP A 227 -7.27 -1.87 6.58
N ASN A 228 -7.05 -0.80 7.35
CA ASN A 228 -7.41 -0.66 8.75
C ASN A 228 -7.59 0.83 9.12
N ARG A 229 -8.13 1.16 10.30
CA ARG A 229 -8.34 2.56 10.68
C ARG A 229 -7.04 3.29 10.92
N ARG A 230 -6.02 2.59 11.42
CA ARG A 230 -4.70 3.13 11.73
C ARG A 230 -4.06 3.76 10.49
N SER A 231 -3.97 3.05 9.37
CA SER A 231 -3.41 3.57 8.12
C SER A 231 -4.32 4.60 7.44
N MET A 232 -5.65 4.51 7.63
CA MET A 232 -6.59 5.47 7.04
C MET A 232 -6.67 6.81 7.78
N THR A 233 -6.27 6.88 9.06
CA THR A 233 -6.56 8.06 9.91
C THR A 233 -5.45 8.46 10.89
N SER A 234 -4.46 7.61 11.15
CA SER A 234 -3.52 7.79 12.26
C SER A 234 -2.05 7.76 11.84
N ASP A 235 -1.58 6.63 11.32
CA ASP A 235 -0.20 6.47 10.91
C ASP A 235 0.12 7.36 9.71
N ALA A 236 1.36 7.83 9.63
CA ALA A 236 1.79 8.55 8.45
C ALA A 236 1.96 7.55 7.31
N GLU A 237 1.18 7.69 6.24
CA GLU A 237 1.12 6.78 5.10
C GLU A 237 1.19 7.53 3.78
N ILE A 238 1.55 6.84 2.70
CA ILE A 238 1.63 7.39 1.35
C ILE A 238 1.28 6.33 0.31
N ASN A 239 0.43 6.70 -0.64
CA ASN A 239 0.04 5.90 -1.79
C ASN A 239 0.26 6.70 -3.08
N ALA A 240 0.41 5.97 -4.19
CA ALA A 240 0.26 6.51 -5.52
C ALA A 240 -0.98 5.85 -6.17
N ASP A 241 -1.91 6.70 -6.58
CA ASP A 241 -3.14 6.35 -7.27
C ASP A 241 -2.94 6.61 -8.76
N VAL A 242 -3.04 5.55 -9.57
CA VAL A 242 -2.68 5.56 -10.99
C VAL A 242 -3.91 5.27 -11.84
N VAL A 243 -4.11 6.10 -12.85
CA VAL A 243 -5.04 5.88 -13.96
C VAL A 243 -4.25 5.91 -15.25
N ASP A 244 -4.44 4.90 -16.09
CA ASP A 244 -3.75 4.79 -17.38
C ASP A 244 -4.59 5.41 -18.50
N SER A 245 -3.97 6.25 -19.34
CA SER A 245 -4.63 6.75 -20.55
C SER A 245 -4.30 5.93 -21.80
N GLU A 246 -3.31 5.03 -21.72
CA GLU A 246 -3.10 4.03 -22.74
C GLU A 246 -4.07 2.86 -22.52
N LEU A 247 -4.98 2.68 -23.48
CA LEU A 247 -6.04 1.69 -23.39
C LEU A 247 -5.74 0.48 -24.29
N VAL A 248 -6.13 -0.69 -23.80
CA VAL A 248 -6.15 -1.95 -24.55
C VAL A 248 -7.53 -2.60 -24.46
N THR A 249 -7.86 -3.41 -25.46
CA THR A 249 -9.08 -4.23 -25.43
C THR A 249 -8.86 -5.48 -24.59
N SER A 250 -9.64 -5.67 -23.53
CA SER A 250 -9.63 -6.89 -22.72
C SER A 250 -10.26 -8.08 -23.47
N PRO A 251 -10.07 -9.33 -23.03
CA PRO A 251 -10.65 -10.51 -23.69
C PRO A 251 -12.18 -10.47 -23.77
N GLU A 252 -12.84 -9.82 -22.80
CA GLU A 252 -14.30 -9.57 -22.82
C GLU A 252 -14.72 -8.32 -23.62
N GLY A 253 -13.79 -7.68 -24.35
CA GLY A 253 -14.09 -6.58 -25.28
C GLY A 253 -14.17 -5.19 -24.66
N LEU A 254 -13.73 -5.01 -23.41
CA LEU A 254 -13.76 -3.70 -22.72
C LEU A 254 -12.47 -2.92 -22.97
N GLN A 255 -12.55 -1.59 -22.99
CA GLN A 255 -11.36 -0.73 -22.96
C GLN A 255 -10.88 -0.56 -21.53
N VAL A 256 -9.64 -0.97 -21.25
CA VAL A 256 -9.03 -0.94 -19.92
C VAL A 256 -7.62 -0.37 -19.99
N GLY A 257 -7.10 0.11 -18.87
CA GLY A 257 -5.75 0.67 -18.78
C GLY A 257 -4.69 -0.41 -18.97
N LYS A 258 -3.77 -0.23 -19.92
CA LYS A 258 -2.77 -1.23 -20.27
C LYS A 258 -1.93 -1.67 -19.08
N VAL A 259 -1.27 -0.73 -18.40
CA VAL A 259 -0.34 -1.01 -17.30
C VAL A 259 -1.08 -1.64 -16.13
N ILE A 260 -2.31 -1.22 -15.87
CA ILE A 260 -3.12 -1.69 -14.74
C ILE A 260 -3.59 -3.12 -15.01
N ARG A 261 -4.08 -3.39 -16.23
CA ARG A 261 -4.42 -4.74 -16.69
C ARG A 261 -3.21 -5.67 -16.62
N ASP A 262 -2.08 -5.26 -17.17
CA ASP A 262 -0.86 -6.08 -17.22
C ASP A 262 -0.34 -6.37 -15.80
N PHE A 263 -0.41 -5.40 -14.88
CA PHE A 263 -0.11 -5.60 -13.48
C PHE A 263 -1.06 -6.61 -12.82
N ARG A 264 -2.36 -6.49 -13.03
CA ARG A 264 -3.36 -7.43 -12.50
C ARG A 264 -3.18 -8.85 -13.05
N VAL A 265 -2.88 -9.01 -14.35
CA VAL A 265 -2.50 -10.32 -14.94
C VAL A 265 -1.29 -10.91 -14.22
N ALA A 266 -0.24 -10.12 -14.01
CA ALA A 266 0.98 -10.58 -13.33
C ALA A 266 0.70 -11.01 -11.89
N LYS A 267 -0.11 -10.25 -11.14
CA LYS A 267 -0.49 -10.61 -9.77
C LYS A 267 -1.32 -11.89 -9.71
N PHE A 268 -2.27 -12.08 -10.63
CA PHE A 268 -3.05 -13.31 -10.68
C PHE A 268 -2.18 -14.51 -11.05
N ALA A 269 -1.27 -14.35 -12.02
CA ALA A 269 -0.33 -15.40 -12.41
C ALA A 269 0.60 -15.81 -11.26
N GLU A 270 1.15 -14.84 -10.53
CA GLU A 270 1.94 -15.06 -9.31
C GLU A 270 1.15 -15.84 -8.26
N MET A 271 -0.09 -15.45 -8.00
CA MET A 271 -0.96 -16.12 -7.02
C MET A 271 -1.30 -17.55 -7.40
N PHE A 272 -1.60 -17.79 -8.67
CA PHE A 272 -1.97 -19.11 -9.18
C PHE A 272 -0.77 -20.03 -9.34
N GLY A 273 0.46 -19.46 -9.33
CA GLY A 273 1.68 -20.20 -9.59
C GLY A 273 1.81 -20.66 -11.05
N VAL A 274 1.31 -19.83 -11.98
CA VAL A 274 1.27 -20.12 -13.43
C VAL A 274 1.92 -18.98 -14.22
N SER A 275 2.08 -19.16 -15.52
CA SER A 275 2.63 -18.11 -16.38
C SER A 275 1.61 -16.99 -16.68
N VAL A 276 2.11 -15.80 -16.99
CA VAL A 276 1.26 -14.69 -17.46
C VAL A 276 0.50 -15.03 -18.73
N ASP A 277 1.06 -15.89 -19.59
CA ASP A 277 0.45 -16.31 -20.85
C ASP A 277 -0.78 -17.22 -20.65
N GLU A 278 -0.87 -17.89 -19.50
CA GLU A 278 -2.05 -18.67 -19.12
C GLU A 278 -3.19 -17.77 -18.64
N VAL A 279 -2.87 -16.66 -17.94
CA VAL A 279 -3.87 -15.75 -17.37
C VAL A 279 -4.29 -14.63 -18.33
N ALA A 280 -3.36 -14.13 -19.15
CA ALA A 280 -3.59 -13.02 -20.07
C ALA A 280 -4.78 -13.21 -21.04
N PRO A 281 -5.08 -14.39 -21.59
CA PRO A 281 -6.23 -14.57 -22.49
C PRO A 281 -7.56 -14.75 -21.76
N MET A 282 -7.57 -14.93 -20.44
CA MET A 282 -8.81 -15.17 -19.68
C MET A 282 -9.66 -13.90 -19.61
N PRO A 283 -10.97 -13.98 -19.91
CA PRO A 283 -11.92 -12.95 -19.50
C PRO A 283 -11.84 -12.68 -18.01
N LEU A 284 -12.07 -11.44 -17.60
CA LEU A 284 -11.95 -11.01 -16.19
C LEU A 284 -12.68 -11.93 -15.21
N ILE A 285 -13.92 -12.31 -15.52
CA ILE A 285 -14.73 -13.15 -14.63
C ILE A 285 -14.20 -14.58 -14.53
N ASP A 286 -13.61 -15.11 -15.60
CA ASP A 286 -13.01 -16.44 -15.62
C ASP A 286 -11.71 -16.44 -14.82
N ALA A 287 -10.87 -15.42 -15.00
CA ALA A 287 -9.68 -15.20 -14.20
C ALA A 287 -10.02 -15.04 -12.71
N ALA A 288 -11.12 -14.37 -12.39
CA ALA A 288 -11.61 -14.23 -11.02
C ALA A 288 -12.12 -15.56 -10.43
N ASN A 289 -12.80 -16.39 -11.23
CA ASN A 289 -13.25 -17.72 -10.82
C ASN A 289 -12.09 -18.69 -10.59
N ALA A 290 -10.97 -18.49 -11.30
CA ALA A 290 -9.78 -19.34 -11.16
C ALA A 290 -9.15 -19.30 -9.75
N PHE A 291 -9.45 -18.27 -8.94
CA PHE A 291 -8.99 -18.20 -7.54
C PHE A 291 -9.43 -19.42 -6.70
N ASP A 292 -10.64 -19.94 -6.91
CA ASP A 292 -11.14 -21.08 -6.14
C ASP A 292 -10.33 -22.35 -6.46
N ALA A 293 -10.06 -22.61 -7.75
CA ALA A 293 -9.23 -23.74 -8.17
C ALA A 293 -7.76 -23.56 -7.78
N ALA A 294 -7.24 -22.33 -7.89
CA ALA A 294 -5.87 -22.01 -7.47
C ALA A 294 -5.68 -22.23 -5.97
N ALA A 295 -6.66 -21.86 -5.14
CA ALA A 295 -6.60 -22.06 -3.68
C ALA A 295 -6.52 -23.54 -3.25
N GLU A 296 -6.84 -24.48 -4.15
CA GLU A 296 -6.73 -25.92 -3.94
C GLU A 296 -5.48 -26.53 -4.62
N SER A 297 -4.75 -25.75 -5.43
CA SER A 297 -3.59 -26.23 -6.17
C SER A 297 -2.30 -26.20 -5.33
N PRO A 298 -1.48 -27.28 -5.34
CA PRO A 298 -0.16 -27.27 -4.71
C PRO A 298 0.84 -26.27 -5.33
N SER A 299 0.60 -25.81 -6.56
CA SER A 299 1.47 -24.83 -7.23
C SER A 299 1.18 -23.38 -6.81
N SER A 300 0.03 -23.14 -6.22
CA SER A 300 -0.46 -21.81 -5.83
C SER A 300 0.13 -21.37 -4.50
N ILE A 301 0.21 -20.05 -4.30
CA ILE A 301 0.66 -19.42 -3.05
C ILE A 301 -0.50 -18.88 -2.21
N ILE A 302 -1.73 -19.10 -2.66
CA ILE A 302 -2.97 -18.72 -1.96
C ILE A 302 -3.72 -19.97 -1.47
N GLU A 303 -4.50 -19.78 -0.41
CA GLU A 303 -5.41 -20.79 0.13
C GLU A 303 -6.74 -20.14 0.48
N ARG A 304 -7.80 -20.94 0.58
CA ARG A 304 -9.11 -20.43 0.99
C ARG A 304 -9.09 -20.07 2.47
N ILE A 305 -9.38 -18.80 2.78
CA ILE A 305 -9.55 -18.36 4.17
C ILE A 305 -10.99 -18.66 4.61
N GLU A 306 -11.16 -19.68 5.46
CA GLU A 306 -12.41 -19.87 6.21
C GLU A 306 -12.41 -19.02 7.49
N VAL A 307 -13.26 -18.00 7.53
CA VAL A 307 -13.49 -17.21 8.74
C VAL A 307 -14.42 -17.99 9.67
N ARG A 308 -13.84 -18.70 10.63
CA ARG A 308 -14.58 -19.34 11.74
C ARG A 308 -14.49 -18.45 12.97
N GLU A 309 -15.59 -18.30 13.71
CA GLU A 309 -15.60 -17.59 14.99
C GLU A 309 -14.61 -18.28 15.95
N ARG A 310 -13.77 -17.48 16.62
CA ARG A 310 -12.79 -17.97 17.59
C ARG A 310 -12.94 -17.22 18.90
N SER A 311 -12.69 -17.90 20.02
CA SER A 311 -12.68 -17.28 21.35
C SER A 311 -11.72 -16.08 21.45
N SER A 312 -10.63 -16.09 20.67
CA SER A 312 -9.69 -14.97 20.57
C SER A 312 -10.31 -13.68 20.00
N PHE A 313 -11.43 -13.76 19.27
CA PHE A 313 -12.11 -12.56 18.76
C PHE A 313 -12.74 -11.76 19.91
N ALA A 314 -13.26 -12.42 20.94
CA ALA A 314 -13.76 -11.76 22.15
C ALA A 314 -12.66 -11.01 22.92
N ALA A 315 -11.39 -11.45 22.80
CA ALA A 315 -10.24 -10.74 23.36
C ALA A 315 -9.91 -9.45 22.60
N PHE A 316 -10.31 -9.33 21.33
CA PHE A 316 -10.17 -8.11 20.53
C PHE A 316 -11.38 -7.17 20.71
N ASN A 317 -11.63 -6.79 21.96
CA ASN A 317 -12.70 -5.86 22.31
C ASN A 317 -12.35 -4.40 21.95
N ASP A 318 -13.30 -3.49 22.15
CA ASP A 318 -13.13 -2.07 21.81
C ASP A 318 -11.91 -1.42 22.47
N VAL A 319 -11.55 -1.82 23.71
CA VAL A 319 -10.38 -1.29 24.41
C VAL A 319 -9.09 -1.71 23.73
N VAL A 320 -8.99 -2.98 23.32
CA VAL A 320 -7.83 -3.48 22.58
C VAL A 320 -7.78 -2.83 21.21
N ARG A 321 -8.90 -2.77 20.48
CA ARG A 321 -8.99 -2.12 19.17
C ARG A 321 -8.54 -0.67 19.23
N GLN A 322 -9.02 0.13 20.18
CA GLN A 322 -8.61 1.53 20.33
C GLN A 322 -7.10 1.70 20.58
N LYS A 323 -6.41 0.69 21.13
CA LYS A 323 -4.96 0.75 21.35
C LYS A 323 -4.15 0.38 20.11
N VAL A 324 -4.61 -0.58 19.31
CA VAL A 324 -3.82 -1.16 18.19
C VAL A 324 -4.29 -0.73 16.80
N ASP A 325 -5.56 -0.34 16.67
CA ASP A 325 -6.20 0.19 15.46
C ASP A 325 -7.10 1.40 15.81
N PRO A 326 -6.50 2.49 16.33
CA PRO A 326 -7.26 3.65 16.80
C PRO A 326 -8.00 4.34 15.65
N ASP A 327 -9.18 4.89 15.96
CA ASP A 327 -9.85 5.84 15.08
C ASP A 327 -9.22 7.24 15.26
N GLY A 328 -8.43 7.64 14.28
CA GLY A 328 -7.67 8.88 14.25
C GLY A 328 -8.45 10.11 13.80
N LYS A 329 -9.75 9.98 13.49
CA LYS A 329 -10.57 11.10 13.03
C LYS A 329 -10.59 12.23 14.06
N CYS A 330 -10.51 13.46 13.56
CA CYS A 330 -10.83 14.66 14.32
C CYS A 330 -12.32 14.98 14.15
N GLY A 331 -12.92 15.60 15.16
CA GLY A 331 -14.28 16.14 15.04
C GLY A 331 -14.34 17.18 13.92
N ASN A 332 -15.48 17.23 13.23
CA ASN A 332 -15.78 18.26 12.24
C ASN A 332 -15.83 19.65 12.86
#